data_AF-A0A7Z2QCW4-F1
#
_entry.id   AF-A0A7Z2QCW4-F1
#
_cell.length_a   1.000
_cell.length_b   1.000
_cell.length_c   1.000
_cell.angle_alpha   90.00
_cell.angle_beta   90.00
_cell.angle_gamma   90.00
#
_symmetry.space_group_name_H-M   'P 1'
#
loop_
_entity.id
_entity.type
_entity.pdbx_description
1 polymer ?
#
loop_
_entity_poly.entity_id
_entity_poly.type
_entity_poly.pdbx_seq_one_letter_code
_entity_poly.pdbx_strand_id
1 'polypeptide(L)'
;MYPEAYIEYLAHFHGLRDYFECHEILEEHWKEDPRESRKLHWVGLIQIAVGLYHHRRGNFAGAKRMITNARRIVLNEREELEHLAINIDELSENLASELQRINEALPYNSFEIPLTNNALLTMCQNRCLELGCIYGSKSDLANIELIDRHTRRDRSDIIQERKQQQQLKQQKRNG
;
A
#
# COMPACT_ATOMS: atom_id res chain seq x y z
N MET A 1 19.62 8.24 -3.85
CA MET A 1 19.46 6.77 -3.76
C MET A 1 18.13 6.53 -3.07
N TYR A 2 17.31 5.61 -3.57
CA TYR A 2 15.97 5.34 -3.02
C TYR A 2 16.05 4.43 -1.79
N PRO A 3 15.12 4.54 -0.82
CA PRO A 3 15.03 3.59 0.28
C PRO A 3 14.75 2.18 -0.22
N GLU A 4 15.34 1.16 0.41
CA GLU A 4 15.10 -0.25 0.04
C GLU A 4 13.62 -0.62 0.18
N ALA A 5 12.98 -0.20 1.28
CA ALA A 5 11.56 -0.41 1.51
C ALA A 5 10.65 0.14 0.39
N TYR A 6 11.08 1.21 -0.29
CA TYR A 6 10.33 1.75 -1.41
C TYR A 6 10.45 0.86 -2.66
N ILE A 7 11.64 0.32 -2.94
CA ILE A 7 11.85 -0.61 -4.07
C ILE A 7 11.08 -1.92 -3.82
N GLU A 8 11.13 -2.44 -2.60
CA GLU A 8 10.35 -3.61 -2.19
C GLU A 8 8.85 -3.37 -2.34
N TYR A 9 8.36 -2.23 -1.86
CA TYR A 9 6.98 -1.83 -2.04
C TYR A 9 6.56 -1.84 -3.51
N LEU A 10 7.37 -1.25 -4.41
CA LEU A 10 7.08 -1.20 -5.84
C LEU A 10 7.11 -2.58 -6.48
N ALA A 11 8.08 -3.43 -6.14
CA ALA A 11 8.16 -4.79 -6.65
C ALA A 11 6.92 -5.62 -6.26
N HIS A 12 6.49 -5.53 -4.99
CA HIS A 12 5.25 -6.16 -4.53
C HIS A 12 4.01 -5.54 -5.19
N PHE A 13 3.98 -4.23 -5.39
CA PHE A 13 2.84 -3.51 -5.97
C PHE A 13 2.65 -3.83 -7.46
N HIS A 14 3.75 -3.92 -8.23
CA HIS A 14 3.74 -4.06 -9.69
C HIS A 14 3.86 -5.50 -10.16
N GLY A 15 4.65 -6.33 -9.46
CA GLY A 15 4.89 -7.73 -9.84
C GLY A 15 3.91 -8.69 -9.18
N LEU A 16 3.98 -8.80 -7.85
CA LEU A 16 3.17 -9.76 -7.09
C LEU A 16 1.70 -9.34 -6.93
N ARG A 17 1.42 -8.04 -7.00
CA ARG A 17 0.15 -7.43 -6.60
C ARG A 17 -0.21 -7.76 -5.14
N ASP A 18 0.79 -7.94 -4.29
CA ASP A 18 0.59 -8.19 -2.87
C ASP A 18 0.46 -6.87 -2.10
N TYR A 19 -0.72 -6.27 -2.22
CA TYR A 19 -1.03 -5.00 -1.58
C TYR A 19 -1.04 -5.06 -0.04
N PHE A 20 -1.17 -6.25 0.54
CA PHE A 20 -1.05 -6.40 1.99
C PHE A 20 0.41 -6.28 2.40
N GLU A 21 1.31 -6.99 1.71
CA GLU A 21 2.75 -6.87 1.98
C GLU A 21 3.26 -5.45 1.69
N CYS A 22 2.75 -4.79 0.64
CA CYS A 22 3.01 -3.36 0.41
C CYS A 22 2.68 -2.48 1.62
N HIS A 23 1.54 -2.74 2.29
CA HIS A 23 1.17 -2.03 3.51
C HIS A 23 2.20 -2.27 4.62
N GLU A 24 2.55 -3.54 4.87
CA GLU A 24 3.47 -3.91 5.96
C GLU A 24 4.86 -3.27 5.76
N ILE A 25 5.43 -3.40 4.56
CA ILE A 25 6.75 -2.87 4.20
C ILE A 25 6.83 -1.35 4.47
N LEU A 26 5.87 -0.58 3.95
CA LEU A 26 5.91 0.87 4.11
C LEU A 26 5.45 1.32 5.49
N GLU A 27 4.57 0.57 6.18
CA GLU A 27 4.18 0.91 7.55
C GLU A 27 5.37 0.75 8.50
N GLU A 28 6.18 -0.29 8.33
CA GLU A 28 7.43 -0.48 9.07
C GLU A 28 8.39 0.68 8.81
N HIS A 29 8.70 0.98 7.53
CA HIS A 29 9.57 2.10 7.16
C HIS A 29 9.07 3.44 7.69
N TRP A 30 7.76 3.70 7.59
CA TRP A 30 7.14 4.92 8.09
C TRP A 30 7.24 5.05 9.62
N LYS A 31 7.27 3.93 10.35
CA LYS A 31 7.37 3.91 11.81
C LYS A 31 8.80 4.14 12.32
N GLU A 32 9.82 3.97 11.49
CA GLU A 32 11.24 4.23 11.82
C GLU A 32 11.47 5.71 12.17
N ASP A 33 10.77 6.61 11.49
CA ASP A 33 10.81 8.04 11.80
C ASP A 33 10.08 8.34 13.13
N PRO A 34 10.64 9.24 13.98
CA PRO A 34 9.96 9.80 15.14
C PRO A 34 8.57 10.34 14.78
N ARG A 35 7.60 10.24 15.70
CA ARG A 35 6.18 10.54 15.40
C ARG A 35 5.97 11.93 14.81
N GLU A 36 6.72 12.91 15.27
CA GLU A 36 6.71 14.30 14.83
C GLU A 36 7.32 14.54 13.43
N SER A 37 8.14 13.62 12.94
CA SER A 37 8.83 13.72 11.65
C SER A 37 8.33 12.70 10.62
N ARG A 38 7.25 11.98 10.94
CA ARG A 38 6.66 10.98 10.05
C ARG A 38 6.11 11.61 8.78
N LYS A 39 6.69 11.22 7.66
CA LYS A 39 6.35 11.75 6.34
C LYS A 39 5.00 11.24 5.86
N LEU A 40 4.17 12.13 5.31
CA LEU A 40 2.82 11.79 4.87
C LEU A 40 2.79 11.09 3.52
N HIS A 41 3.76 11.33 2.63
CA HIS A 41 3.82 10.65 1.34
C HIS A 41 3.84 9.11 1.47
N TRP A 42 4.50 8.56 2.50
CA TRP A 42 4.45 7.12 2.79
C TRP A 42 3.04 6.65 3.13
N VAL A 43 2.31 7.42 3.95
CA VAL A 43 0.89 7.14 4.26
C VAL A 43 0.03 7.17 3.00
N GLY A 44 0.33 8.08 2.06
CA GLY A 44 -0.31 8.14 0.75
C GLY A 44 -0.16 6.82 -0.01
N LEU A 45 1.07 6.35 -0.19
CA LEU A 45 1.38 5.09 -0.87
C LEU A 45 0.75 3.88 -0.18
N ILE A 46 0.85 3.80 1.16
CA ILE A 46 0.19 2.76 1.96
C ILE A 46 -1.32 2.74 1.68
N GLN A 47 -1.98 3.89 1.66
CA GLN A 47 -3.43 3.97 1.43
C GLN A 47 -3.81 3.58 0.00
N ILE A 48 -2.95 3.78 -1.01
CA ILE A 48 -3.18 3.26 -2.35
C ILE A 48 -3.23 1.74 -2.30
N ALA A 49 -2.22 1.08 -1.72
CA ALA A 49 -2.18 -0.37 -1.61
C ALA A 49 -3.40 -0.92 -0.84
N VAL A 50 -3.70 -0.36 0.34
CA VAL A 50 -4.87 -0.79 1.14
C VAL A 50 -6.19 -0.56 0.41
N GLY A 51 -6.32 0.53 -0.35
CA GLY A 51 -7.50 0.81 -1.17
C GLY A 51 -7.72 -0.23 -2.25
N LEU A 52 -6.66 -0.60 -2.98
CA LEU A 52 -6.69 -1.64 -4.00
C LEU A 52 -6.96 -3.03 -3.40
N TYR A 53 -6.38 -3.32 -2.23
CA TYR A 53 -6.67 -4.54 -1.49
C TYR A 53 -8.17 -4.66 -1.13
N HIS A 54 -8.76 -3.59 -0.61
CA HIS A 54 -10.19 -3.57 -0.30
C HIS A 54 -11.05 -3.74 -1.55
N HIS A 55 -10.68 -3.07 -2.65
CA HIS A 55 -11.43 -3.14 -3.89
C HIS A 55 -11.41 -4.56 -4.47
N ARG A 56 -10.24 -5.20 -4.49
CA ARG A 56 -10.07 -6.59 -4.92
C ARG A 56 -10.98 -7.57 -4.17
N ARG A 57 -11.28 -7.30 -2.89
CA ARG A 57 -12.16 -8.12 -2.04
C ARG A 57 -13.64 -7.69 -2.08
N GLY A 58 -14.02 -6.78 -2.98
CA GLY A 58 -15.39 -6.26 -3.07
C GLY A 58 -15.79 -5.35 -1.92
N ASN A 59 -14.85 -4.90 -1.07
CA ASN A 59 -15.13 -3.92 -0.03
C ASN A 59 -15.05 -2.50 -0.61
N PHE A 60 -16.09 -2.12 -1.38
CA PHE A 60 -16.15 -0.83 -2.05
C PHE A 60 -16.12 0.37 -1.07
N ALA A 61 -16.78 0.25 0.08
CA ALA A 61 -16.79 1.31 1.08
C ALA A 61 -15.39 1.57 1.67
N GLY A 62 -14.66 0.51 2.01
CA GLY A 62 -13.28 0.59 2.48
C GLY A 62 -12.35 1.13 1.39
N ALA A 63 -12.48 0.62 0.16
CA ALA A 63 -11.69 1.06 -0.99
C ALA A 63 -11.87 2.56 -1.26
N LYS A 64 -13.12 3.03 -1.34
CA LYS A 64 -13.46 4.44 -1.57
C LYS A 64 -12.81 5.35 -0.53
N ARG A 65 -12.90 4.99 0.75
CA ARG A 65 -12.31 5.78 1.84
C ARG A 65 -10.78 5.88 1.69
N MET A 66 -10.11 4.77 1.42
CA MET A 66 -8.65 4.74 1.30
C MET A 66 -8.17 5.50 0.06
N ILE A 67 -8.74 5.23 -1.12
CA ILE A 67 -8.35 5.90 -2.37
C ILE A 67 -8.63 7.42 -2.31
N THR A 68 -9.76 7.84 -1.72
CA THR A 68 -10.05 9.27 -1.56
C THR A 68 -9.00 9.98 -0.69
N ASN A 69 -8.61 9.36 0.43
CA ASN A 69 -7.58 9.92 1.31
C ASN A 69 -6.20 9.89 0.65
N ALA A 70 -5.85 8.80 -0.05
CA ALA A 70 -4.59 8.69 -0.78
C ALA A 70 -4.46 9.81 -1.82
N ARG A 71 -5.51 10.07 -2.61
CA ARG A 71 -5.52 11.19 -3.58
C ARG A 71 -5.23 12.54 -2.93
N ARG A 72 -5.86 12.82 -1.78
CA ARG A 72 -5.62 14.07 -1.04
C ARG A 72 -4.15 14.18 -0.60
N ILE A 73 -3.57 13.09 -0.10
CA ILE A 73 -2.16 13.07 0.31
C ILE A 73 -1.25 13.24 -0.90
N VAL A 74 -1.49 12.49 -1.98
CA VAL A 74 -0.68 12.55 -3.22
C VAL A 74 -0.61 13.97 -3.79
N LEU A 75 -1.74 14.68 -3.79
CA LEU A 75 -1.76 16.07 -4.28
C LEU A 75 -1.08 17.05 -3.32
N ASN A 76 -1.21 16.85 -2.01
CA ASN A 76 -0.59 17.71 -1.00
C ASN A 76 0.92 17.48 -0.87
N GLU A 77 1.39 16.26 -1.10
CA GLU A 77 2.78 15.83 -0.97
C GLU A 77 3.44 15.64 -2.34
N ARG A 78 3.02 16.44 -3.34
CA ARG A 78 3.47 16.33 -4.74
C ARG A 78 4.99 16.32 -4.84
N GLU A 79 5.66 17.32 -4.27
CA GLU A 79 7.12 17.50 -4.38
C GLU A 79 7.88 16.28 -3.82
N GLU A 80 7.46 15.78 -2.66
CA GLU A 80 8.07 14.60 -2.03
C GLU A 80 7.90 13.33 -2.88
N LEU A 81 6.74 13.14 -3.50
CA LEU A 81 6.48 11.99 -4.36
C LEU A 81 7.18 12.12 -5.72
N GLU A 82 7.34 13.35 -6.24
CA GLU A 82 8.18 13.62 -7.43
C GLU A 82 9.65 13.31 -7.15
N HIS A 83 10.16 13.60 -5.94
CA HIS A 83 11.49 13.16 -5.49
C HIS A 83 11.63 11.63 -5.43
N LEU A 84 10.54 10.92 -5.20
CA LEU A 84 10.46 9.45 -5.34
C LEU A 84 10.29 8.97 -6.79
N ALA A 85 10.47 9.87 -7.76
CA ALA A 85 10.34 9.64 -9.19
C ALA A 85 8.97 9.09 -9.62
N ILE A 86 7.90 9.59 -8.99
CA ILE A 86 6.53 9.27 -9.37
C ILE A 86 5.98 10.38 -10.28
N ASN A 87 5.34 10.01 -11.38
CA ASN A 87 4.57 10.94 -12.21
C ASN A 87 3.22 11.24 -11.52
N ILE A 88 3.12 12.38 -10.86
CA ILE A 88 1.94 12.72 -10.04
C ILE A 88 0.70 13.01 -10.87
N ASP A 89 0.87 13.56 -12.07
CA ASP A 89 -0.27 13.85 -12.94
C ASP A 89 -0.93 12.54 -13.39
N GLU A 90 -0.14 11.60 -13.89
CA GLU A 90 -0.63 10.28 -14.30
C GLU A 90 -1.12 9.44 -13.09
N LEU A 91 -0.46 9.53 -11.93
CA LEU A 91 -0.93 8.83 -10.73
C LEU A 91 -2.28 9.40 -10.26
N SER A 92 -2.46 10.72 -10.30
CA SER A 92 -3.70 11.38 -9.91
C SER A 92 -4.87 10.95 -10.82
N GLU A 93 -4.62 10.83 -12.12
CA GLU A 93 -5.57 10.31 -13.11
C GLU A 93 -5.91 8.84 -12.82
N ASN A 94 -4.91 7.98 -12.62
CA ASN A 94 -5.11 6.57 -12.28
C ASN A 94 -5.98 6.40 -11.02
N LEU A 95 -5.72 7.19 -9.98
CA LEU A 95 -6.52 7.17 -8.75
C LEU A 95 -7.93 7.73 -8.95
N ALA A 96 -8.12 8.70 -9.85
CA ALA A 96 -9.45 9.22 -10.20
C ALA A 96 -10.28 8.16 -10.92
N SER A 97 -9.70 7.48 -11.92
CA SER A 97 -10.34 6.37 -12.64
C SER A 97 -10.65 5.21 -11.71
N GLU A 98 -9.76 4.89 -10.77
CA GLU A 98 -10.01 3.84 -9.77
C GLU A 98 -11.16 4.21 -8.82
N LEU A 99 -11.23 5.47 -8.40
CA LEU A 99 -12.34 5.95 -7.58
C LEU A 99 -13.68 5.90 -8.33
N GLN A 100 -13.68 6.23 -9.62
CA GLN A 100 -14.86 6.08 -10.47
C GLN A 100 -15.31 4.62 -10.54
N ARG A 101 -14.38 3.70 -10.81
CA ARG A 101 -14.62 2.25 -10.83
C ARG A 101 -15.27 1.75 -9.54
N ILE A 102 -14.74 2.19 -8.40
CA ILE A 102 -15.29 1.85 -7.07
C ILE A 102 -16.71 2.40 -6.91
N ASN A 103 -16.99 3.62 -7.36
CA ASN A 103 -18.32 4.23 -7.26
C ASN A 103 -19.35 3.53 -8.16
N GLU A 104 -18.91 3.02 -9.31
CA GLU A 104 -19.73 2.27 -10.26
C GLU A 104 -19.82 0.77 -9.92
N ALA A 105 -19.23 0.35 -8.79
CA ALA A 105 -19.15 -1.05 -8.35
C ALA A 105 -18.58 -2.01 -9.42
N LEU A 106 -17.70 -1.49 -10.27
CA LEU A 106 -17.03 -2.26 -11.31
C LEU A 106 -15.93 -3.14 -10.69
N PRO A 107 -15.60 -4.29 -11.31
CA PRO A 107 -14.53 -5.15 -10.83
C PRO A 107 -13.18 -4.42 -10.78
N TYR A 108 -12.39 -4.69 -9.73
CA TYR A 108 -11.02 -4.21 -9.57
C TYR A 108 -10.18 -4.52 -10.81
N ASN A 109 -9.30 -3.58 -11.16
CA ASN A 109 -8.30 -3.75 -12.20
C ASN A 109 -6.95 -3.21 -11.71
N SER A 110 -5.89 -3.98 -11.90
CA SER A 110 -4.54 -3.53 -11.52
C SER A 110 -4.10 -2.35 -12.37
N PHE A 111 -3.51 -1.34 -11.74
CA PHE A 111 -2.76 -0.27 -12.39
C PHE A 111 -1.33 -0.20 -11.84
N GLU A 112 -0.48 0.58 -12.46
CA GLU A 112 0.91 0.77 -12.06
C GLU A 112 1.11 2.19 -11.50
N ILE A 113 1.86 2.32 -10.42
CA ILE A 113 2.39 3.63 -10.03
C ILE A 113 3.34 4.07 -11.14
N PRO A 114 3.09 5.21 -11.81
CA PRO A 114 3.86 5.63 -12.96
C PRO A 114 5.20 6.22 -12.49
N LEU A 115 6.30 5.62 -12.94
CA LEU A 115 7.65 6.02 -12.55
C LEU A 115 8.32 6.82 -13.67
N THR A 116 9.01 7.91 -13.31
CA THR A 116 9.70 8.79 -14.27
C THR A 116 11.18 8.44 -14.45
N ASN A 117 11.74 7.59 -13.57
CA ASN A 117 13.16 7.26 -13.56
C ASN A 117 13.41 5.81 -14.03
N ASN A 118 14.13 5.66 -15.15
CA ASN A 118 14.46 4.35 -15.73
C ASN A 118 15.39 3.49 -14.87
N ALA A 119 16.27 4.09 -14.06
CA ALA A 119 17.13 3.34 -13.16
C ALA A 119 16.31 2.72 -12.03
N LEU A 120 15.36 3.47 -11.44
CA LEU A 120 14.41 2.94 -10.46
C LEU A 120 13.56 1.81 -11.06
N LEU A 121 13.06 1.99 -12.28
CA LEU A 121 12.31 0.93 -12.99
C LEU A 121 13.15 -0.34 -13.12
N THR A 122 14.43 -0.22 -13.49
CA THR A 122 15.36 -1.35 -13.59
C THR A 122 15.58 -2.03 -12.23
N MET A 123 15.71 -1.26 -11.14
CA MET A 123 15.81 -1.80 -9.79
C MET A 123 14.55 -2.61 -9.42
N CYS A 124 13.37 -2.08 -9.71
CA CYS A 124 12.10 -2.77 -9.46
C CYS A 124 11.97 -4.05 -10.30
N GLN A 125 12.38 -4.02 -11.57
CA GLN A 125 12.37 -5.20 -12.44
C GLN A 125 13.31 -6.29 -11.93
N ASN A 126 14.53 -5.94 -11.53
CA ASN A 126 15.48 -6.88 -10.94
C ASN A 126 14.93 -7.47 -9.64
N ARG A 127 14.33 -6.63 -8.78
CA ARG A 127 13.74 -7.10 -7.54
C ARG A 127 12.56 -8.04 -7.78
N CYS A 128 11.70 -7.76 -8.76
CA CYS A 128 10.66 -8.68 -9.18
C CYS A 128 11.23 -10.04 -9.61
N LEU A 129 12.32 -10.05 -10.40
CA LEU A 129 12.99 -11.29 -10.82
C LEU A 129 13.51 -12.09 -9.63
N GLU A 130 14.12 -11.44 -8.65
CA GLU A 130 14.59 -12.09 -7.40
C GLU A 130 13.43 -12.69 -6.59
N LEU A 131 12.28 -12.02 -6.58
CA LEU A 131 11.04 -12.50 -5.96
C LEU A 131 10.30 -13.55 -6.81
N GLY A 132 10.83 -13.91 -7.99
CA GLY A 132 10.23 -14.90 -8.89
C GLY A 132 8.96 -14.42 -9.60
N CYS A 133 8.78 -13.11 -9.78
CA CYS A 133 7.65 -12.52 -10.51
C CYS A 133 8.10 -11.60 -11.65
N ILE A 134 7.15 -11.23 -12.51
CA ILE A 134 7.40 -10.32 -13.64
C ILE A 134 6.77 -8.97 -13.31
N TYR A 135 7.57 -7.90 -13.38
CA TYR A 135 7.07 -6.54 -13.21
C TYR A 135 5.92 -6.22 -14.18
N GLY A 136 4.87 -5.58 -13.69
CA GLY A 136 3.69 -5.20 -14.49
C GLY A 136 2.70 -6.35 -14.73
N SER A 137 2.94 -7.52 -14.14
CA SER A 137 2.00 -8.64 -14.22
C SER A 137 0.61 -8.21 -13.72
N LYS A 138 -0.43 -8.71 -14.40
CA LYS A 138 -1.81 -8.51 -13.93
C LYS A 138 -2.03 -9.31 -12.64
N SER A 139 -2.92 -8.80 -11.80
CA SER A 139 -3.33 -9.47 -10.58
C SER A 139 -3.99 -10.82 -10.91
N ASP A 140 -3.47 -11.91 -10.35
CA ASP A 140 -4.13 -13.20 -10.42
C ASP A 140 -5.29 -13.25 -9.42
N LEU A 141 -6.50 -12.99 -9.93
CA LEU A 141 -7.73 -12.98 -9.13
C LEU A 141 -8.19 -14.39 -8.72
N ALA A 142 -7.58 -15.46 -9.23
CA ALA A 142 -7.84 -16.82 -8.81
C ALA A 142 -6.95 -17.25 -7.62
N ASN A 143 -5.90 -16.49 -7.31
CA ASN A 143 -4.99 -16.79 -6.21
C ASN A 143 -5.58 -16.35 -4.85
N ILE A 144 -6.29 -17.27 -4.19
CA ILE A 144 -6.88 -17.07 -2.87
C ILE A 144 -5.82 -16.72 -1.81
N GLU A 145 -4.57 -17.17 -1.93
CA GLU A 145 -3.50 -16.84 -0.98
C GLU A 145 -3.05 -15.38 -1.05
N LEU A 146 -3.18 -14.74 -2.22
CA LEU A 146 -2.96 -13.31 -2.40
C LEU A 146 -4.16 -12.47 -1.91
N ILE A 147 -5.37 -13.05 -2.02
CA ILE A 147 -6.63 -12.37 -1.70
C ILE A 147 -6.95 -12.44 -0.19
N ASP A 148 -6.64 -13.55 0.48
CA ASP A 148 -6.97 -13.82 1.88
C ASP A 148 -5.74 -13.96 2.81
N ARG A 149 -4.56 -13.49 2.39
CA ARG A 149 -3.31 -13.53 3.19
C ARG A 149 -3.50 -13.00 4.62
N HIS A 150 -4.28 -11.93 4.79
CA HIS A 150 -4.62 -11.35 6.10
C HIS A 150 -5.43 -12.28 7.02
N THR A 151 -6.18 -13.24 6.45
CA THR A 151 -7.00 -14.20 7.22
C THR A 151 -6.19 -15.38 7.71
N ARG A 152 -5.03 -15.67 7.08
CA ARG A 152 -4.20 -16.85 7.35
C ARG A 152 -2.85 -16.57 8.03
N ARG A 153 -2.45 -15.30 8.21
CA ARG A 153 -1.33 -15.00 9.13
C ARG A 153 -1.70 -15.39 10.55
N ASP A 154 -0.77 -16.04 11.23
CA ASP A 154 -0.83 -16.20 12.68
C ASP A 154 -0.82 -14.80 13.31
N ARG A 155 -1.95 -14.39 13.89
CA ARG A 155 -2.14 -13.07 14.51
C ARG A 155 -1.87 -13.10 16.01
N SER A 156 -1.16 -14.11 16.51
CA SER A 156 -0.86 -14.28 17.93
C SER A 156 -0.25 -13.01 18.54
N ASP A 157 0.69 -12.37 17.84
CA ASP A 157 1.36 -11.15 18.33
C ASP A 157 0.41 -9.95 18.44
N ILE A 158 -0.44 -9.73 17.43
CA ILE A 158 -1.43 -8.63 17.42
C ILE A 158 -2.52 -8.86 18.49
N ILE A 159 -2.92 -10.11 18.71
CA ILE A 159 -3.88 -10.48 19.77
C ILE A 159 -3.26 -10.26 21.15
N GLN A 160 -2.00 -10.62 21.32
CA GLN A 160 -1.25 -10.47 22.57
C GLN A 160 -1.02 -9.01 22.92
N GLU A 161 -0.67 -8.18 21.93
CA GLU A 161 -0.49 -6.74 22.08
C GLU A 161 -1.82 -6.02 22.41
N ARG A 162 -2.92 -6.42 21.76
CA ARG A 162 -4.27 -5.92 22.11
C ARG A 162 -4.69 -6.31 23.53
N LYS A 163 -4.38 -7.53 23.98
CA LYS A 163 -4.64 -7.98 25.37
C LYS A 163 -3.84 -7.16 26.38
N GLN A 164 -2.55 -6.90 26.13
CA GLN A 164 -1.73 -6.06 27.00
C GLN A 164 -2.27 -4.63 27.10
N GLN A 165 -2.64 -4.02 25.97
CA GLN A 165 -3.25 -2.68 25.97
C GLN A 165 -4.59 -2.63 26.71
N GLN A 166 -5.38 -3.70 26.65
CA GLN A 166 -6.65 -3.81 27.38
C GLN A 166 -6.41 -3.95 28.89
N GLN A 167 -5.44 -4.77 29.32
CA GLN A 167 -5.06 -4.92 30.73
C GLN A 167 -4.51 -3.62 31.33
N LEU A 168 -3.64 -2.91 30.59
CA LEU A 168 -3.09 -1.62 31.02
C LEU A 168 -4.20 -0.57 31.23
N LYS A 169 -5.22 -0.55 30.36
CA LYS A 169 -6.39 0.33 30.51
C LYS A 169 -7.29 -0.07 31.69
N GLN A 170 -7.35 -1.36 32.03
CA GLN A 170 -8.16 -1.87 33.13
C GLN A 170 -7.51 -1.63 34.50
N GLN A 171 -6.17 -1.73 34.57
CA GLN A 171 -5.40 -1.38 35.76
C GLN A 171 -5.46 0.12 36.07
N LYS A 172 -5.38 0.98 35.04
CA LYS A 172 -5.54 2.44 35.19
C LYS A 172 -6.94 2.92 35.60
N ARG A 173 -7.95 2.05 35.54
CA ARG A 173 -9.33 2.35 35.96
C ARG A 173 -9.65 1.87 37.37
N ASN A 174 -8.83 0.97 37.91
CA ASN A 174 -9.05 0.32 39.21
C ASN A 174 -8.03 0.75 40.28
N GLY A 175 -7.15 1.70 39.98
CA GLY A 175 -6.26 2.37 40.93
C GLY A 175 -6.50 3.88 40.88
#